data_AF-A0A964DRP5-F1
#
_entry.id   AF-A0A964DRP5-F1
#
_cell.length_a   1.000
_cell.length_b   1.000
_cell.length_c   1.000
_cell.angle_alpha   90.00
_cell.angle_beta   90.00
_cell.angle_gamma   90.00
#
_symmetry.space_group_name_H-M   'P 1'
#
loop_
_entity.id
_entity.type
_entity.pdbx_description
1 polymer ?
#
loop_
_entity_poly.entity_id
_entity_poly.type
_entity_poly.pdbx_seq_one_letter_code
_entity_poly.pdbx_strand_id
1 'polypeptide(L)'
;MIRLRALLLAWLIASAPAAALAEDAATLVADRIFLTGTGTLTAEGHVEVFFADARLTAAAIIYDPASDRLTITGPLTVEDGRGTVIMADAASLSRDMTDGIL
;
A
#
# COMPACT_ATOMS: atom_id res chain seq x y z
N MET A 1 52.86 7.25 1.66
CA MET A 1 51.72 8.03 1.10
C MET A 1 50.51 7.17 0.69
N ILE A 2 50.63 5.84 0.56
CA ILE A 2 49.53 4.93 0.13
C ILE A 2 48.48 4.67 1.23
N ARG A 3 48.88 4.69 2.51
CA ARG A 3 47.98 4.41 3.65
C ARG A 3 46.92 5.50 3.89
N LEU A 4 47.18 6.75 3.46
CA LEU A 4 46.26 7.87 3.65
C LEU A 4 45.13 7.90 2.59
N ARG A 5 45.39 7.35 1.40
CA ARG A 5 44.38 7.21 0.33
C ARG A 5 43.37 6.09 0.62
N ALA A 6 43.81 5.03 1.29
CA ALA A 6 42.94 3.93 1.69
C ALA A 6 41.89 4.35 2.75
N LEU A 7 42.24 5.27 3.64
CA LEU A 7 41.33 5.81 4.65
C LEU A 7 40.24 6.72 4.06
N LEU A 8 40.55 7.45 2.98
CA LEU A 8 39.57 8.28 2.27
C LEU A 8 38.58 7.45 1.45
N LEU A 9 39.01 6.32 0.88
CA LEU A 9 38.11 5.42 0.13
C LEU A 9 37.12 4.68 1.04
N ALA A 10 37.55 4.31 2.25
CA ALA A 10 36.70 3.63 3.24
C ALA A 10 35.59 4.55 3.77
N TRP A 11 35.82 5.86 3.82
CA TRP A 11 34.80 6.81 4.28
C TRP A 11 33.70 7.06 3.24
N LEU A 12 34.01 6.88 1.94
CA LEU A 12 33.04 7.09 0.86
C LEU A 12 32.01 5.95 0.74
N ILE A 13 32.36 4.73 1.17
CA ILE A 13 31.44 3.58 1.15
C ILE A 13 30.48 3.62 2.35
N ALA A 14 30.87 4.27 3.45
CA ALA A 14 30.05 4.41 4.65
C ALA A 14 28.93 5.46 4.53
N SER A 15 28.89 6.26 3.45
CA SER A 15 27.81 7.22 3.18
C SER A 15 26.79 6.71 2.15
N ALA A 16 26.80 5.43 1.82
CA ALA A 16 25.75 4.85 0.99
C ALA A 16 24.39 5.10 1.68
N PRO A 17 23.43 5.76 0.99
CA PRO A 17 22.12 5.94 1.55
C PRO A 17 21.54 4.54 1.78
N ALA A 18 21.16 4.24 3.01
CA ALA A 18 20.32 3.07 3.27
C ALA A 18 19.04 3.32 2.46
N ALA A 19 18.91 2.65 1.32
CA ALA A 19 17.72 2.73 0.50
C ALA A 19 16.53 2.36 1.39
N ALA A 20 15.67 3.35 1.64
CA ALA A 20 14.50 3.21 2.48
C ALA A 20 13.54 2.23 1.77
N LEU A 21 13.55 0.97 2.18
CA LEU A 21 12.65 -0.08 1.65
C LEU A 21 11.21 0.04 2.18
N ALA A 22 10.78 1.23 2.57
CA ALA A 22 9.54 1.45 3.31
C ALA A 22 8.37 2.00 2.48
N GLU A 23 8.59 2.35 1.22
CA GLU A 23 7.68 3.27 0.50
C GLU A 23 6.48 2.61 -0.18
N ASP A 24 6.37 1.28 -0.24
CA ASP A 24 5.41 0.61 -1.14
C ASP A 24 4.36 -0.26 -0.42
N ALA A 25 4.13 -0.03 0.87
CA ALA A 25 3.13 -0.76 1.64
C ALA A 25 1.85 0.09 1.81
N ALA A 26 0.72 -0.43 1.32
CA ALA A 26 -0.59 0.16 1.60
C ALA A 26 -0.90 0.07 3.10
N THR A 27 -1.41 1.17 3.66
CA THR A 27 -1.91 1.23 5.04
C THR A 27 -3.43 1.11 5.00
N LEU A 28 -3.99 0.18 5.78
CA LEU A 28 -5.42 -0.05 5.88
C LEU A 28 -5.91 0.20 7.30
N VAL A 29 -6.97 1.00 7.43
CA VAL A 29 -7.66 1.34 8.69
C VAL A 29 -9.13 0.97 8.56
N ALA A 30 -9.71 0.36 9.59
CA ALA A 30 -11.13 0.00 9.63
C ALA A 30 -11.61 -0.13 11.08
N ASP A 31 -12.93 -0.11 11.27
CA ASP A 31 -13.54 -0.35 12.59
C ASP A 31 -13.23 -1.77 13.10
N ARG A 32 -13.19 -2.74 12.18
CA ARG A 32 -12.90 -4.14 12.52
C ARG A 32 -12.08 -4.82 11.43
N ILE A 33 -11.07 -5.57 11.85
CA ILE A 33 -10.19 -6.34 10.98
C ILE A 33 -10.15 -7.79 11.46
N PHE A 34 -10.37 -8.72 10.53
CA PHE A 34 -10.24 -10.16 10.73
C PHE A 34 -9.14 -10.72 9.82
N LEU A 35 -8.32 -11.61 10.36
CA LEU A 35 -7.31 -12.33 9.60
C LEU A 35 -7.55 -13.83 9.75
N THR A 36 -7.71 -14.52 8.63
CA THR A 36 -7.87 -15.98 8.63
C THR A 36 -6.51 -16.68 8.74
N GLY A 37 -6.52 -17.97 9.07
CA GLY A 37 -5.29 -18.79 9.07
C GLY A 37 -4.62 -18.92 7.69
N THR A 38 -5.34 -18.62 6.60
CA THR A 38 -4.81 -18.59 5.23
C THR A 38 -4.25 -17.23 4.82
N GLY A 39 -4.32 -16.22 5.70
CA GLY A 39 -3.84 -14.86 5.42
C GLY A 39 -4.83 -13.96 4.70
N THR A 40 -6.08 -14.40 4.50
CA THR A 40 -7.15 -13.55 3.96
C THR A 40 -7.50 -12.48 5.00
N LEU A 41 -7.41 -11.21 4.62
CA LEU A 41 -7.71 -10.08 5.48
C LEU A 41 -9.09 -9.52 5.12
N THR A 42 -9.98 -9.42 6.10
CA THR A 42 -11.30 -8.82 5.95
C THR A 42 -11.41 -7.60 6.85
N ALA A 43 -11.63 -6.44 6.25
CA ALA A 43 -11.80 -5.16 6.92
C ALA A 43 -13.23 -4.67 6.74
N GLU A 44 -13.88 -4.25 7.82
CA GLU A 44 -15.29 -3.84 7.81
C GLU A 44 -15.49 -2.59 8.66
N GLY A 45 -16.39 -1.72 8.20
CA GLY A 45 -16.77 -0.48 8.86
C GLY A 45 -15.76 0.64 8.62
N HIS A 46 -16.23 1.71 7.96
CA HIS A 46 -15.45 2.92 7.64
C HIS A 46 -14.01 2.60 7.21
N VAL A 47 -13.88 1.76 6.19
CA VAL A 47 -12.57 1.32 5.74
C VAL A 47 -11.90 2.44 4.97
N GLU A 48 -10.67 2.80 5.36
CA GLU A 48 -9.81 3.71 4.63
C GLU A 48 -8.49 3.02 4.27
N VAL A 49 -8.06 3.17 3.02
CA VAL A 49 -6.77 2.67 2.53
C VAL A 49 -5.96 3.85 2.00
N PHE A 50 -4.71 3.91 2.43
CA PHE A 50 -3.73 4.89 1.99
C PHE A 50 -2.60 4.15 1.27
N PHE A 51 -2.37 4.51 0.02
CA PHE A 51 -1.28 3.95 -0.79
C PHE A 51 -0.65 5.07 -1.61
N ALA A 52 0.62 5.39 -1.34
CA ALA A 52 1.28 6.58 -1.88
C ALA A 52 0.39 7.83 -1.70
N ASP A 53 0.03 8.50 -2.79
CA ASP A 53 -0.87 9.67 -2.81
C ASP A 53 -2.36 9.31 -2.99
N ALA A 54 -2.69 8.02 -3.12
CA ALA A 54 -4.05 7.55 -3.33
C ALA A 54 -4.75 7.25 -1.98
N ARG A 55 -6.03 7.64 -1.91
CA ARG A 55 -6.91 7.36 -0.78
C ARG A 55 -8.16 6.64 -1.28
N LEU A 56 -8.44 5.47 -0.71
CA LEU A 56 -9.68 4.73 -0.94
C LEU A 56 -10.49 4.72 0.35
N THR A 57 -11.79 4.94 0.24
CA THR A 57 -12.77 4.76 1.32
C THR A 57 -13.82 3.75 0.89
N ALA A 58 -14.28 2.88 1.79
CA ALA A 58 -15.29 1.86 1.50
C ALA A 58 -16.01 1.37 2.77
N ALA A 59 -17.10 0.62 2.61
CA ALA A 59 -17.76 -0.04 3.74
C ALA A 59 -17.04 -1.32 4.18
N ALA A 60 -16.50 -2.08 3.23
CA ALA A 60 -15.74 -3.31 3.50
C ALA A 60 -14.72 -3.61 2.41
N ILE A 61 -13.61 -4.27 2.79
CA ILE A 61 -12.55 -4.72 1.90
C ILE A 61 -12.12 -6.13 2.29
N ILE A 62 -11.99 -7.02 1.31
CA ILE A 62 -11.41 -8.36 1.47
C ILE A 62 -10.16 -8.44 0.61
N TYR A 63 -9.02 -8.73 1.23
CA TYR A 63 -7.77 -9.04 0.55
C TYR A 63 -7.55 -10.56 0.52
N ASP A 64 -7.43 -11.11 -0.68
CA ASP A 64 -7.07 -12.51 -0.89
C ASP A 64 -5.60 -12.61 -1.35
N PRO A 65 -4.68 -13.12 -0.50
CA PRO A 65 -3.27 -13.27 -0.85
C PRO A 65 -3.02 -14.32 -1.94
N ALA A 66 -3.94 -15.26 -2.20
CA ALA A 66 -3.76 -16.28 -3.23
C ALA A 66 -3.89 -15.70 -4.64
N SER A 67 -4.76 -14.70 -4.81
CA SER A 67 -4.96 -13.99 -6.08
C SER A 67 -4.29 -12.62 -6.13
N ASP A 68 -3.78 -12.11 -5.00
CA ASP A 68 -3.28 -10.74 -4.83
C ASP A 68 -4.32 -9.68 -5.23
N ARG A 69 -5.57 -9.89 -4.78
CA ARG A 69 -6.73 -9.04 -5.14
C ARG A 69 -7.44 -8.49 -3.92
N LEU A 70 -7.87 -7.24 -4.07
CA LEU A 70 -8.76 -6.53 -3.17
C LEU A 70 -10.17 -6.57 -3.75
N THR A 71 -11.11 -7.15 -3.01
CA THR A 71 -12.54 -7.05 -3.30
C THR A 71 -13.14 -6.02 -2.37
N ILE A 72 -13.71 -4.96 -2.93
CA ILE A 72 -14.19 -3.80 -2.19
C ILE A 72 -15.70 -3.74 -2.36
N THR A 73 -16.41 -3.60 -1.24
CA THR A 73 -17.87 -3.48 -1.20
C THR A 73 -18.23 -2.10 -0.64
N GLY A 74 -19.11 -1.42 -1.37
CA GLY A 74 -19.32 0.01 -1.25
C GLY A 74 -20.32 0.45 -0.16
N PRO A 75 -20.71 1.74 -0.20
CA PRO A 75 -20.24 2.76 -1.15
C PRO A 75 -18.74 3.01 -1.03
N LEU A 76 -18.04 3.16 -2.17
CA LEU A 76 -16.61 3.44 -2.18
C LEU A 76 -16.24 4.71 -2.94
N THR A 77 -15.12 5.32 -2.55
CA THR A 77 -14.52 6.46 -3.24
C THR A 77 -13.02 6.28 -3.32
N VAL A 78 -12.46 6.40 -4.53
CA VAL A 78 -11.01 6.46 -4.78
C VAL A 78 -10.64 7.88 -5.16
N GLU A 79 -9.70 8.47 -4.46
CA GLU A 79 -9.09 9.74 -4.80
C GLU A 79 -7.62 9.51 -5.13
N ASP A 80 -7.19 9.88 -6.33
CA ASP A 80 -5.76 10.01 -6.60
C ASP A 80 -5.31 11.41 -6.17
N GLY A 81 -4.08 11.54 -5.64
CA GLY A 81 -3.53 12.84 -5.25
C GLY A 81 -3.37 13.86 -6.40
N ARG A 82 -3.83 13.51 -7.61
CA ARG A 82 -3.91 14.39 -8.79
C ARG A 82 -5.31 14.98 -8.99
N GLY A 83 -6.26 14.67 -8.11
CA GLY A 83 -7.61 15.22 -8.09
C GLY A 83 -8.66 14.40 -8.85
N THR A 84 -8.31 13.20 -9.31
CA THR A 84 -9.30 12.26 -9.87
C THR A 84 -10.07 11.62 -8.73
N VAL A 85 -11.40 11.69 -8.79
CA VAL A 85 -12.29 11.04 -7.84
C VAL A 85 -13.17 10.04 -8.58
N ILE A 86 -13.17 8.79 -8.11
CA ILE A 86 -14.00 7.72 -8.65
C ILE A 86 -14.93 7.22 -7.56
N MET A 87 -16.21 7.04 -7.87
CA MET A 87 -17.22 6.53 -6.96
C MET A 87 -17.89 5.30 -7.57
N ALA A 88 -18.07 4.26 -6.77
CA ALA A 88 -18.68 3.01 -7.20
C ALA A 88 -19.34 2.28 -6.02
N ASP A 89 -20.20 1.31 -6.34
CA ASP A 89 -20.83 0.44 -5.36
C ASP A 89 -19.97 -0.79 -5.03
N ALA A 90 -19.05 -1.17 -5.91
CA ALA A 90 -18.11 -2.26 -5.71
C ALA A 90 -16.84 -2.04 -6.55
N ALA A 91 -15.76 -2.72 -6.19
CA ALA A 91 -14.54 -2.73 -6.98
C ALA A 91 -13.78 -4.04 -6.81
N SER A 92 -13.01 -4.40 -7.84
CA SER A 92 -11.97 -5.41 -7.72
C SER A 92 -10.65 -4.83 -8.22
N LEU A 93 -9.73 -4.58 -7.28
CA LEU A 93 -8.44 -3.94 -7.52
C LEU A 93 -7.29 -4.89 -7.21
N SER A 94 -6.12 -4.65 -7.80
CA SER A 94 -4.84 -5.18 -7.35
C SER A 94 -4.45 -4.57 -6.01
N ARG A 95 -3.51 -5.20 -5.30
CA ARG A 95 -3.05 -4.75 -3.97
C ARG A 95 -2.47 -3.32 -3.97
N ASP A 96 -1.81 -2.94 -5.05
CA ASP A 96 -1.24 -1.60 -5.27
C ASP A 96 -2.28 -0.58 -5.78
N MET A 97 -3.54 -1.00 -5.93
CA MET A 97 -4.66 -0.16 -6.36
C MET A 97 -4.52 0.45 -7.77
N THR A 98 -3.55 -0.01 -8.57
CA THR A 98 -3.29 0.50 -9.92
C THR A 98 -4.21 -0.14 -10.97
N ASP A 99 -4.53 -1.43 -10.80
CA ASP A 99 -5.25 -2.22 -11.79
C ASP A 99 -6.59 -2.73 -11.27
N GLY A 100 -7.69 -2.47 -11.98
CA GLY A 100 -8.95 -3.10 -11.62
C GLY A 100 -10.17 -2.70 -12.41
N ILE A 101 -11.31 -3.13 -11.87
CA ILE A 101 -12.65 -2.88 -12.40
C ILE A 101 -13.52 -2.30 -11.29
N LEU A 102 -14.40 -1.37 -11.66
CA LEU A 102 -15.24 -0.54 -10.78
C LEU A 102 -16.67 -0.60 -11.30
#